data_AF-A0A5C7LG14-F1
#
_entry.id   AF-A0A5C7LG14-F1
#
_cell.length_a   1.000
_cell.length_b   1.000
_cell.length_c   1.000
_cell.angle_alpha   90.00
_cell.angle_beta   90.00
_cell.angle_gamma   90.00
#
_symmetry.space_group_name_H-M   'P 1'
#
loop_
_entity.id
_entity.type
_entity.pdbx_description
1 polymer ?
#
loop_
_entity_poly.entity_id
_entity_poly.type
_entity_poly.pdbx_seq_one_letter_code
_entity_poly.pdbx_strand_id
1 'polypeptide(L)'
;MAAIQNFKAINDAYAAGQTKISTWRKAPTQPTATGIWFDLSMSPGNPIPNYYAAAPLTFTALKQSTDYGLPHGGNVSPSVKYLHKLLITPMAVATLAPTAMMLCDYVGYYPFVDMADTIEMVGATVLPRHTDGEGLQIMAVEVASQIGGVASFFLTYTNQDGTAGRTSATCFCNTQVVNGTIINSAAAPKATYPSGPFIPLQRGDTGVRSIESITWLTSDVGLITLVLVKPLATIALENISNTIYSPKEVDFAFSNAGKLPVIEDDAYLNFICLPTGTLSGGQFYGTIETIWS
;
A
#
# COMPACT_ATOMS: atom_id res chain seq x y z
N MET A 1 -7.99 -26.23 -10.03
CA MET A 1 -7.20 -26.86 -8.96
C MET A 1 -7.80 -26.50 -7.62
N ALA A 2 -7.52 -27.25 -6.56
CA ALA A 2 -8.16 -27.03 -5.26
C ALA A 2 -7.52 -25.82 -4.56
N ALA A 3 -8.33 -24.90 -4.02
CA ALA A 3 -7.85 -23.79 -3.21
C ALA A 3 -7.11 -24.30 -1.95
N ILE A 4 -6.09 -23.57 -1.48
CA ILE A 4 -5.41 -23.90 -0.24
C ILE A 4 -6.34 -23.54 0.93
N GLN A 5 -6.96 -24.56 1.52
CA GLN A 5 -7.99 -24.40 2.56
C GLN A 5 -7.58 -24.99 3.92
N ASN A 6 -6.50 -25.78 3.97
CA ASN A 6 -6.06 -26.47 5.18
C ASN A 6 -4.57 -26.85 5.09
N PHE A 7 -4.00 -27.29 6.22
CA PHE A 7 -2.59 -27.70 6.30
C PHE A 7 -2.22 -28.86 5.37
N LYS A 8 -3.15 -29.76 5.04
CA LYS A 8 -2.87 -30.82 4.08
C LYS A 8 -2.60 -30.23 2.69
N ALA A 9 -3.43 -29.29 2.24
CA ALA A 9 -3.24 -28.64 0.94
C ALA A 9 -1.90 -27.87 0.88
N ILE A 10 -1.47 -27.26 1.99
CA ILE A 10 -0.15 -26.63 2.10
C ILE A 10 0.97 -27.68 1.91
N ASN A 11 0.89 -28.81 2.61
CA ASN A 11 1.88 -29.89 2.47
C ASN A 11 1.91 -30.48 1.05
N ASP A 12 0.74 -30.65 0.42
CA ASP A 12 0.64 -31.14 -0.95
C ASP A 12 1.32 -30.16 -1.94
N ALA A 13 1.13 -28.85 -1.78
CA ALA A 13 1.79 -27.83 -2.58
C ALA A 13 3.32 -27.87 -2.41
N TYR A 14 3.82 -28.03 -1.18
CA TYR A 14 5.25 -28.21 -0.94
C TYR A 14 5.80 -29.48 -1.59
N ALA A 15 5.10 -30.61 -1.46
CA ALA A 15 5.51 -31.87 -2.08
C ALA A 15 5.56 -31.78 -3.62
N ALA A 16 4.69 -30.96 -4.21
CA ALA A 16 4.67 -30.68 -5.64
C ALA A 16 5.70 -29.60 -6.08
N GLY A 17 6.48 -29.03 -5.15
CA GLY A 17 7.42 -27.94 -5.45
C GLY A 17 6.75 -26.60 -5.79
N GLN A 18 5.47 -26.45 -5.45
CA GLN A 18 4.66 -25.26 -5.74
C GLN A 18 4.88 -24.17 -4.69
N THR A 19 6.14 -23.79 -4.49
CA THR A 19 6.57 -22.76 -3.54
C THR A 19 7.69 -21.89 -4.11
N LYS A 20 7.74 -20.63 -3.67
CA LYS A 20 8.82 -19.71 -3.98
C LYS A 20 9.13 -18.81 -2.79
N ILE A 21 10.40 -18.76 -2.42
CA ILE A 21 10.96 -17.76 -1.51
C ILE A 21 11.71 -16.73 -2.34
N SER A 22 11.49 -15.45 -2.04
CA SER A 22 12.23 -14.33 -2.63
C SER A 22 12.64 -13.34 -1.54
N THR A 23 13.74 -12.63 -1.75
CA THR A 23 14.23 -11.58 -0.84
C THR A 23 13.87 -10.20 -1.33
N TRP A 24 13.76 -9.25 -0.41
CA TRP A 24 13.51 -7.85 -0.72
C TRP A 24 14.24 -6.93 0.27
N ARG A 25 14.40 -5.67 -0.12
CA ARG A 25 14.98 -4.62 0.72
C ARG A 25 14.37 -3.27 0.36
N LYS A 26 14.06 -2.43 1.35
CA LYS A 26 13.71 -1.02 1.21
C LYS A 26 14.57 -0.18 2.15
N ALA A 27 15.15 0.89 1.64
CA ALA A 27 16.06 1.80 2.33
C ALA A 27 15.54 3.24 2.20
N PRO A 28 14.48 3.61 2.94
CA PRO A 28 13.93 4.96 2.92
C PRO A 28 14.99 6.00 3.31
N THR A 29 14.97 7.15 2.63
CA THR A 29 15.94 8.25 2.86
C THR A 29 15.29 9.46 3.52
N GLN A 30 13.96 9.49 3.59
CA GLN A 30 13.16 10.63 4.00
C GLN A 30 13.14 10.79 5.53
N PRO A 31 13.31 12.01 6.06
CA PRO A 31 13.19 12.29 7.48
C PRO A 31 11.71 12.34 7.90
N THR A 32 11.10 11.18 8.11
CA THR A 32 9.70 11.08 8.54
C THR A 32 9.49 11.46 10.00
N ALA A 33 8.26 11.82 10.34
CA ALA A 33 7.78 12.03 11.69
C ALA A 33 6.97 10.81 12.17
N THR A 34 6.82 10.73 13.49
CA THR A 34 6.04 9.70 14.17
C THR A 34 4.57 9.74 13.74
N GLY A 35 3.98 8.57 13.48
CA GLY A 35 2.54 8.40 13.34
C GLY A 35 1.94 8.91 12.02
N ILE A 36 2.76 9.19 11.02
CA ILE A 36 2.31 9.55 9.67
C ILE A 36 2.69 8.43 8.72
N TRP A 37 1.71 7.86 8.03
CA TRP A 37 1.93 6.74 7.12
C TRP A 37 2.80 7.15 5.94
N PHE A 38 3.65 6.22 5.51
CA PHE A 38 4.65 6.44 4.47
C PHE A 38 4.66 5.27 3.47
N ASP A 39 4.75 5.60 2.19
CA ASP A 39 4.83 4.67 1.08
C ASP A 39 6.29 4.26 0.80
N LEU A 40 6.63 3.01 1.12
CA LEU A 40 7.98 2.48 0.86
C LEU A 40 8.20 2.13 -0.61
N SER A 41 7.18 2.21 -1.47
CA SER A 41 7.35 1.99 -2.90
C SER A 41 8.31 3.01 -3.54
N MET A 42 8.33 4.25 -3.03
CA MET A 42 9.25 5.32 -3.45
C MET A 42 10.66 5.17 -2.86
N SER A 43 10.87 4.22 -1.95
CA SER A 43 12.17 4.02 -1.30
C SER A 43 13.11 3.17 -2.16
N PRO A 44 14.41 3.53 -2.23
CA PRO A 44 15.45 2.71 -2.84
C PRO A 44 15.50 1.28 -2.30
N GLY A 45 15.97 0.35 -3.11
CA GLY A 45 16.20 -1.03 -2.67
C GLY A 45 15.93 -2.06 -3.76
N ASN A 46 15.47 -3.23 -3.35
CA ASN A 46 15.01 -4.30 -4.23
C ASN A 46 13.55 -4.63 -3.86
N PRO A 47 12.59 -4.28 -4.72
CA PRO A 47 12.76 -3.69 -6.05
C PRO A 47 13.06 -2.18 -6.02
N ILE A 48 13.38 -1.63 -7.20
CA ILE A 48 13.66 -0.21 -7.42
C ILE A 48 12.49 0.71 -6.99
N PRO A 49 12.74 2.01 -6.78
CA PRO A 49 11.69 2.98 -6.49
C PRO A 49 10.66 3.12 -7.61
N ASN A 50 9.39 3.28 -7.23
CA ASN A 50 8.34 3.80 -8.11
C ASN A 50 8.14 5.29 -7.81
N TYR A 51 8.40 6.15 -8.80
CA TYR A 51 8.20 7.60 -8.69
C TYR A 51 6.84 8.07 -9.20
N TYR A 52 5.97 7.15 -9.62
CA TYR A 52 4.64 7.45 -10.17
C TYR A 52 4.68 8.38 -11.39
N ALA A 53 5.72 8.26 -12.23
CA ALA A 53 5.88 9.10 -13.41
C ALA A 53 5.09 8.55 -14.59
N ALA A 54 3.96 9.18 -14.93
CA ALA A 54 3.16 8.89 -16.12
C ALA A 54 2.38 10.14 -16.56
N ALA A 55 1.47 10.01 -17.52
CA ALA A 55 0.64 11.12 -17.98
C ALA A 55 -0.23 11.67 -16.81
N PRO A 56 -0.21 12.99 -16.53
CA PRO A 56 -1.01 13.57 -15.45
C PRO A 56 -2.47 13.17 -15.50
N LEU A 57 -3.07 12.93 -14.33
CA LEU A 57 -4.50 12.67 -14.14
C LEU A 57 -5.05 11.43 -14.85
N THR A 58 -4.22 10.67 -15.57
CA THR A 58 -4.63 9.49 -16.34
C THR A 58 -4.26 8.23 -15.57
N PHE A 59 -5.20 7.28 -15.48
CA PHE A 59 -4.94 6.02 -14.78
C PHE A 59 -3.80 5.24 -15.45
N THR A 60 -2.80 4.88 -14.65
CA THR A 60 -1.69 4.01 -15.05
C THR A 60 -1.73 2.73 -14.22
N ALA A 61 -1.91 1.59 -14.90
CA ALA A 61 -1.89 0.28 -14.28
C ALA A 61 -0.47 -0.09 -13.83
N LEU A 62 -0.33 -0.71 -12.65
CA LEU A 62 0.94 -1.21 -12.14
C LEU A 62 1.00 -2.73 -12.25
N LYS A 63 2.10 -3.26 -12.76
CA LYS A 63 2.35 -4.68 -12.99
C LYS A 63 3.74 -5.07 -12.50
N GLN A 64 3.84 -6.21 -11.84
CA GLN A 64 5.13 -6.68 -11.35
C GLN A 64 6.15 -6.86 -12.47
N SER A 65 5.70 -7.40 -13.60
CA SER A 65 6.52 -7.76 -14.77
C SER A 65 7.16 -6.57 -15.49
N THR A 66 6.55 -5.39 -15.42
CA THR A 66 7.04 -4.17 -16.10
C THR A 66 7.54 -3.11 -15.14
N ASP A 67 6.93 -2.99 -13.96
CA ASP A 67 7.17 -1.89 -13.03
C ASP A 67 8.01 -2.32 -11.81
N TYR A 68 8.34 -3.62 -11.71
CA TYR A 68 9.20 -4.20 -10.67
C TYR A 68 8.60 -4.06 -9.25
N GLY A 69 7.53 -4.80 -8.97
CA GLY A 69 7.02 -4.99 -7.61
C GLY A 69 7.88 -5.95 -6.77
N LEU A 70 7.58 -6.13 -5.47
CA LEU A 70 8.30 -7.10 -4.63
C LEU A 70 8.27 -8.48 -5.30
N PRO A 71 9.39 -9.22 -5.34
CA PRO A 71 9.43 -10.52 -5.99
C PRO A 71 8.56 -11.53 -5.24
N HIS A 72 7.57 -12.11 -5.93
CA HIS A 72 6.65 -13.12 -5.36
C HIS A 72 6.50 -14.36 -6.26
N GLY A 73 7.45 -14.58 -7.18
CA GLY A 73 7.51 -15.80 -8.01
C GLY A 73 6.67 -15.80 -9.28
N GLY A 74 6.38 -14.64 -9.89
CA GLY A 74 5.77 -14.54 -11.22
C GLY A 74 4.30 -15.00 -11.30
N ASN A 75 3.85 -15.41 -12.49
CA ASN A 75 2.49 -15.89 -12.69
C ASN A 75 2.40 -17.40 -12.45
N VAL A 76 1.28 -17.87 -11.90
CA VAL A 76 1.04 -19.30 -11.64
C VAL A 76 -0.25 -19.82 -12.25
N SER A 77 -1.02 -18.99 -12.97
CA SER A 77 -2.21 -19.43 -13.69
C SER A 77 -1.92 -20.70 -14.52
N PRO A 78 -2.78 -21.73 -14.44
CA PRO A 78 -4.14 -21.72 -13.87
C PRO A 78 -4.24 -22.01 -12.37
N SER A 79 -3.13 -22.10 -11.62
CA SER A 79 -3.15 -22.17 -10.14
C SER A 79 -3.47 -20.82 -9.51
N VAL A 80 -3.78 -20.83 -8.21
CA VAL A 80 -3.92 -19.61 -7.40
C VAL A 80 -2.72 -19.49 -6.46
N LYS A 81 -2.14 -18.29 -6.37
CA LYS A 81 -1.01 -18.00 -5.48
C LYS A 81 -1.47 -17.41 -4.16
N TYR A 82 -0.79 -17.82 -3.11
CA TYR A 82 -1.06 -17.42 -1.74
C TYR A 82 0.21 -16.93 -1.06
N LEU A 83 0.10 -15.89 -0.24
CA LEU A 83 1.13 -15.46 0.69
C LEU A 83 1.18 -16.44 1.87
N HIS A 84 2.27 -17.20 1.98
CA HIS A 84 2.41 -18.19 3.05
C HIS A 84 3.18 -17.62 4.24
N LYS A 85 4.36 -17.05 3.99
CA LYS A 85 5.17 -16.46 5.05
C LYS A 85 5.75 -15.13 4.63
N LEU A 86 5.97 -14.29 5.64
CA LEU A 86 6.60 -13.00 5.47
C LEU A 86 7.57 -12.74 6.61
N LEU A 87 8.83 -12.48 6.26
CA LEU A 87 9.85 -12.02 7.19
C LEU A 87 10.14 -10.56 6.94
N ILE A 88 10.17 -9.75 8.01
CA ILE A 88 10.63 -8.37 7.99
C ILE A 88 11.69 -8.22 9.08
N THR A 89 12.85 -7.71 8.69
CA THR A 89 13.97 -7.35 9.56
C THR A 89 14.33 -5.89 9.37
N PRO A 90 14.07 -5.03 10.38
CA PRO A 90 14.56 -3.66 10.37
C PRO A 90 16.04 -3.58 10.80
N MET A 91 16.81 -2.66 10.22
CA MET A 91 18.20 -2.36 10.57
C MET A 91 18.50 -0.87 10.57
N ALA A 92 19.40 -0.45 11.45
CA ALA A 92 19.93 0.92 11.55
C ALA A 92 18.85 1.99 11.78
N VAL A 93 17.75 1.63 12.46
CA VAL A 93 16.56 2.46 12.61
C VAL A 93 16.27 2.81 14.06
N ALA A 94 17.23 3.40 14.78
CA ALA A 94 17.27 3.54 16.25
C ALA A 94 16.01 4.14 16.96
N THR A 95 14.97 4.57 16.23
CA THR A 95 13.72 5.13 16.77
C THR A 95 12.42 4.55 16.15
N LEU A 96 12.49 3.50 15.33
CA LEU A 96 11.35 3.00 14.54
C LEU A 96 10.51 1.87 15.14
N ALA A 97 10.41 1.69 16.46
CA ALA A 97 9.33 0.84 16.92
C ALA A 97 8.63 1.28 18.20
N PRO A 98 7.33 0.94 18.31
CA PRO A 98 6.58 -0.01 17.46
C PRO A 98 6.10 0.55 16.10
N THR A 99 6.49 -0.05 14.96
CA THR A 99 6.05 0.37 13.60
C THR A 99 5.10 -0.65 12.99
N ALA A 100 3.92 -0.22 12.56
CA ALA A 100 3.04 -1.05 11.75
C ALA A 100 3.48 -1.00 10.28
N MET A 101 3.53 -2.14 9.61
CA MET A 101 3.74 -2.26 8.18
C MET A 101 2.55 -2.97 7.55
N MET A 102 2.21 -2.59 6.33
CA MET A 102 1.15 -3.24 5.57
C MET A 102 1.67 -3.59 4.19
N LEU A 103 1.57 -4.87 3.82
CA LEU A 103 1.81 -5.34 2.46
C LEU A 103 0.56 -5.05 1.64
N CYS A 104 0.75 -4.35 0.52
CA CYS A 104 -0.31 -3.96 -0.39
C CYS A 104 0.00 -4.44 -1.80
N ASP A 105 -1.05 -4.81 -2.54
CA ASP A 105 -1.03 -4.96 -3.98
C ASP A 105 -1.45 -3.64 -4.64
N TYR A 106 -0.55 -2.97 -5.36
CA TYR A 106 -0.82 -1.66 -5.97
C TYR A 106 -1.34 -1.86 -7.38
N VAL A 107 -2.64 -1.64 -7.58
CA VAL A 107 -3.34 -1.93 -8.83
C VAL A 107 -3.00 -0.90 -9.91
N GLY A 108 -2.90 0.37 -9.52
CA GLY A 108 -2.54 1.48 -10.40
C GLY A 108 -2.72 2.82 -9.71
N TYR A 109 -2.54 3.90 -10.45
CA TYR A 109 -2.51 5.25 -9.88
C TYR A 109 -2.89 6.35 -10.88
N TYR A 110 -3.21 7.53 -10.37
CA TYR A 110 -3.37 8.79 -11.10
C TYR A 110 -2.30 9.76 -10.64
N PRO A 111 -1.30 10.07 -11.49
CA PRO A 111 -0.16 10.87 -11.08
C PRO A 111 -0.41 12.38 -11.23
N PHE A 112 0.44 13.15 -10.58
CA PHE A 112 0.57 14.60 -10.75
C PHE A 112 -0.76 15.35 -10.57
N VAL A 113 -1.51 14.96 -9.55
CA VAL A 113 -2.73 15.65 -9.13
C VAL A 113 -2.32 16.88 -8.33
N ASP A 114 -2.70 18.06 -8.83
CA ASP A 114 -2.45 19.33 -8.17
C ASP A 114 -3.29 19.48 -6.88
N MET A 115 -2.84 20.38 -6.00
CA MET A 115 -3.44 20.58 -4.68
C MET A 115 -4.35 21.83 -4.61
N ALA A 116 -4.82 22.30 -5.77
CA ALA A 116 -5.74 23.42 -5.91
C ALA A 116 -7.05 23.01 -6.62
N ASP A 117 -8.13 23.72 -6.31
CA ASP A 117 -9.43 23.62 -6.98
C ASP A 117 -10.08 22.22 -7.00
N THR A 118 -10.97 22.00 -7.97
CA THR A 118 -11.52 20.68 -8.28
C THR A 118 -10.83 20.16 -9.53
N ILE A 119 -10.33 18.93 -9.45
CA ILE A 119 -9.58 18.30 -10.53
C ILE A 119 -10.24 16.97 -10.87
N GLU A 120 -10.64 16.83 -12.13
CA GLU A 120 -11.21 15.61 -12.69
C GLU A 120 -10.10 14.68 -13.23
N MET A 121 -10.26 13.38 -13.02
CA MET A 121 -9.40 12.39 -13.63
C MET A 121 -9.72 12.27 -15.12
N VAL A 122 -8.70 11.94 -15.92
CA VAL A 122 -8.77 11.93 -17.37
C VAL A 122 -8.87 10.50 -17.90
N GLY A 123 -9.87 10.28 -18.76
CA GLY A 123 -10.04 9.03 -19.48
C GLY A 123 -10.67 7.90 -18.65
N ALA A 124 -10.68 6.71 -19.23
CA ALA A 124 -11.26 5.53 -18.59
C ALA A 124 -10.23 4.80 -17.73
N THR A 125 -10.71 4.25 -16.62
CA THR A 125 -9.91 3.37 -15.76
C THR A 125 -10.09 1.92 -16.17
N VAL A 126 -8.99 1.22 -16.39
CA VAL A 126 -9.00 -0.21 -16.70
C VAL A 126 -8.11 -0.92 -15.69
N LEU A 127 -8.73 -1.48 -14.65
CA LEU A 127 -8.01 -2.21 -13.62
C LEU A 127 -7.41 -3.50 -14.21
N PRO A 128 -6.09 -3.75 -14.06
CA PRO A 128 -5.46 -4.97 -14.57
C PRO A 128 -5.84 -6.24 -13.78
N ARG A 129 -6.33 -6.06 -12.55
CA ARG A 129 -6.71 -7.09 -11.57
C ARG A 129 -7.63 -6.47 -10.51
N HIS A 130 -8.31 -7.28 -9.69
CA HIS A 130 -9.37 -6.82 -8.78
C HIS A 130 -10.42 -5.98 -9.51
N THR A 131 -10.90 -6.45 -10.65
CA THR A 131 -11.67 -5.65 -11.63
C THR A 131 -13.02 -5.15 -11.12
N ASP A 132 -13.56 -5.79 -10.08
CA ASP A 132 -14.76 -5.34 -9.40
C ASP A 132 -14.49 -4.20 -8.40
N GLY A 133 -13.24 -3.89 -8.10
CA GLY A 133 -12.84 -2.87 -7.13
C GLY A 133 -13.02 -3.28 -5.67
N GLU A 134 -13.51 -4.49 -5.37
CA GLU A 134 -13.82 -4.90 -4.00
C GLU A 134 -12.54 -4.99 -3.15
N GLY A 135 -12.53 -4.30 -2.00
CA GLY A 135 -11.39 -4.22 -1.11
C GLY A 135 -10.25 -3.33 -1.64
N LEU A 136 -10.40 -2.69 -2.81
CA LEU A 136 -9.48 -1.63 -3.22
C LEU A 136 -9.70 -0.40 -2.34
N GLN A 137 -8.59 0.25 -1.98
CA GLN A 137 -8.52 1.43 -1.15
C GLN A 137 -7.71 2.50 -1.89
N ILE A 138 -7.88 3.76 -1.48
CA ILE A 138 -7.19 4.90 -2.10
C ILE A 138 -6.17 5.46 -1.11
N MET A 139 -4.92 5.63 -1.55
CA MET A 139 -3.90 6.40 -0.85
C MET A 139 -3.61 7.69 -1.61
N ALA A 140 -3.46 8.81 -0.89
CA ALA A 140 -2.96 10.05 -1.45
C ALA A 140 -1.49 10.21 -1.08
N VAL A 141 -0.59 9.90 -2.03
CA VAL A 141 0.86 9.88 -1.82
C VAL A 141 1.48 11.17 -2.33
N GLU A 142 2.19 11.90 -1.47
CA GLU A 142 2.94 13.11 -1.81
C GLU A 142 4.11 12.78 -2.74
N VAL A 143 4.18 13.44 -3.90
CA VAL A 143 5.26 13.29 -4.89
C VAL A 143 6.01 14.60 -5.17
N ALA A 144 5.42 15.74 -4.82
CA ALA A 144 6.10 17.01 -4.69
C ALA A 144 5.61 17.72 -3.43
N SER A 145 6.56 18.33 -2.70
CA SER A 145 6.35 18.83 -1.35
C SER A 145 5.11 19.71 -1.19
N GLN A 146 4.27 19.39 -0.21
CA GLN A 146 3.21 20.27 0.29
C GLN A 146 3.73 21.27 1.33
N ILE A 147 2.91 22.27 1.72
CA ILE A 147 3.13 23.02 2.97
C ILE A 147 2.57 22.20 4.15
N GLY A 148 1.37 21.63 3.97
CA GLY A 148 0.74 20.73 4.92
C GLY A 148 -0.04 21.40 6.07
N GLY A 149 -0.78 20.59 6.82
CA GLY A 149 -1.37 20.92 8.11
C GLY A 149 -2.74 21.60 8.11
N VAL A 150 -3.13 22.25 7.01
CA VAL A 150 -4.39 23.03 6.92
C VAL A 150 -5.30 22.58 5.78
N ALA A 151 -4.72 22.16 4.66
CA ALA A 151 -5.47 21.78 3.47
C ALA A 151 -6.40 20.59 3.72
N SER A 152 -7.52 20.57 3.01
CA SER A 152 -8.54 19.52 3.15
C SER A 152 -9.24 19.26 1.83
N PHE A 153 -9.66 18.02 1.63
CA PHE A 153 -10.21 17.56 0.36
C PHE A 153 -11.17 16.39 0.55
N PHE A 154 -11.95 16.08 -0.48
CA PHE A 154 -12.68 14.83 -0.62
C PHE A 154 -12.59 14.35 -2.07
N LEU A 155 -12.92 13.08 -2.30
CA LEU A 155 -12.93 12.47 -3.63
C LEU A 155 -14.36 12.14 -4.06
N THR A 156 -14.58 12.17 -5.37
CA THR A 156 -15.67 11.43 -6.02
C THR A 156 -15.12 10.19 -6.72
N TYR A 157 -15.89 9.10 -6.73
CA TYR A 157 -15.42 7.82 -7.24
C TYR A 157 -16.57 6.88 -7.66
N THR A 158 -16.22 5.87 -8.45
CA THR A 158 -17.10 4.74 -8.77
C THR A 158 -16.78 3.58 -7.80
N ASN A 159 -17.78 3.08 -7.07
CA ASN A 159 -17.58 2.03 -6.06
C ASN A 159 -17.52 0.61 -6.66
N GLN A 160 -17.40 -0.39 -5.78
CA GLN A 160 -17.32 -1.80 -6.16
C GLN A 160 -18.56 -2.34 -6.91
N ASP A 161 -19.72 -1.70 -6.73
CA ASP A 161 -20.97 -2.09 -7.40
C ASP A 161 -21.11 -1.41 -8.78
N GLY A 162 -20.13 -0.61 -9.19
CA GLY A 162 -20.19 0.19 -10.42
C GLY A 162 -21.06 1.44 -10.30
N THR A 163 -21.40 1.86 -9.08
CA THR A 163 -22.16 3.11 -8.85
C THR A 163 -21.19 4.28 -8.87
N ALA A 164 -21.32 5.16 -9.86
CA ALA A 164 -20.55 6.39 -10.01
C ALA A 164 -21.03 7.52 -9.08
N GLY A 165 -20.22 8.56 -8.91
CA GLY A 165 -20.58 9.77 -8.17
C GLY A 165 -20.68 9.58 -6.65
N ARG A 166 -20.06 8.53 -6.11
CA ARG A 166 -19.95 8.31 -4.66
C ARG A 166 -18.96 9.31 -4.08
N THR A 167 -19.14 9.69 -2.81
CA THR A 167 -18.31 10.75 -2.19
C THR A 167 -17.60 10.22 -0.96
N SER A 168 -16.27 10.41 -0.89
CA SER A 168 -15.49 10.03 0.29
C SER A 168 -15.81 10.93 1.48
N ALA A 169 -15.38 10.52 2.67
CA ALA A 169 -15.28 11.47 3.78
C ALA A 169 -14.27 12.59 3.46
N THR A 170 -14.41 13.75 4.12
CA THR A 170 -13.40 14.81 4.07
C THR A 170 -12.12 14.38 4.79
N CYS A 171 -11.00 14.52 4.09
CA CYS A 171 -9.64 14.27 4.54
C CYS A 171 -8.90 15.58 4.78
N PHE A 172 -7.87 15.53 5.62
CA PHE A 172 -7.03 16.69 5.96
C PHE A 172 -5.57 16.33 5.76
N CYS A 173 -4.80 17.25 5.17
CA CYS A 173 -3.37 17.10 5.00
C CYS A 173 -2.66 17.17 6.36
N ASN A 174 -1.73 16.25 6.59
CA ASN A 174 -0.79 16.30 7.71
C ASN A 174 0.33 17.32 7.47
N THR A 175 1.24 17.43 8.44
CA THR A 175 2.32 18.43 8.45
C THR A 175 3.65 17.90 7.90
N GLN A 176 3.70 16.65 7.43
CA GLN A 176 4.92 16.07 6.87
C GLN A 176 5.01 16.45 5.39
N VAL A 177 6.22 16.83 4.96
CA VAL A 177 6.47 17.50 3.66
C VAL A 177 7.53 16.76 2.83
N VAL A 178 7.61 15.43 3.00
CA VAL A 178 8.62 14.59 2.33
C VAL A 178 7.93 13.64 1.37
N ASN A 179 8.48 13.49 0.17
CA ASN A 179 7.91 12.58 -0.84
C ASN A 179 7.74 11.15 -0.31
N GLY A 180 6.61 10.53 -0.62
CA GLY A 180 6.18 9.23 -0.09
C GLY A 180 5.26 9.33 1.12
N THR A 181 5.02 10.54 1.64
CA THR A 181 4.03 10.76 2.71
C THR A 181 2.62 10.45 2.22
N ILE A 182 1.85 9.70 3.01
CA ILE A 182 0.42 9.57 2.78
C ILE A 182 -0.28 10.75 3.46
N ILE A 183 -0.68 11.75 2.67
CA ILE A 183 -0.99 13.10 3.16
C ILE A 183 -2.20 13.15 4.09
N ASN A 184 -3.15 12.22 3.97
CA ASN A 184 -4.35 12.18 4.80
C ASN A 184 -4.17 11.38 6.11
N SER A 185 -2.97 10.88 6.39
CA SER A 185 -2.66 10.15 7.63
C SER A 185 -2.13 11.07 8.72
N ALA A 186 -2.38 10.80 10.00
CA ALA A 186 -1.99 11.70 11.08
C ALA A 186 -1.52 10.98 12.36
N ALA A 187 -0.54 11.58 13.05
CA ALA A 187 0.09 11.06 14.27
C ALA A 187 -0.84 10.96 15.48
N ALA A 188 -1.83 11.84 15.53
CA ALA A 188 -2.96 11.76 16.43
C ALA A 188 -4.21 12.02 15.59
N PRO A 189 -5.29 11.22 15.72
CA PRO A 189 -6.56 11.63 15.18
C PRO A 189 -6.90 12.99 15.81
N LYS A 190 -7.02 14.05 15.01
CA LYS A 190 -7.95 15.12 15.39
C LYS A 190 -9.26 14.35 15.63
N ALA A 191 -9.84 14.44 16.82
CA ALA A 191 -10.88 13.53 17.35
C ALA A 191 -12.10 13.26 16.44
N THR A 192 -12.19 13.95 15.30
CA THR A 192 -13.27 13.94 14.33
C THR A 192 -12.90 13.27 12.98
N TYR A 193 -11.65 12.91 12.72
CA TYR A 193 -11.20 12.54 11.36
C TYR A 193 -10.43 11.21 11.26
N PRO A 194 -10.47 10.54 10.10
CA PRO A 194 -9.80 9.26 9.88
C PRO A 194 -8.28 9.44 9.85
N SER A 195 -7.55 8.68 10.67
CA SER A 195 -6.09 8.74 10.80
C SER A 195 -5.35 7.57 10.11
N GLY A 196 -6.06 6.80 9.28
CA GLY A 196 -5.51 5.66 8.54
C GLY A 196 -4.78 6.04 7.26
N PRO A 197 -4.13 5.07 6.59
CA PRO A 197 -3.46 5.31 5.31
C PRO A 197 -4.42 5.47 4.13
N PHE A 198 -5.71 5.17 4.33
CA PHE A 198 -6.71 5.12 3.26
C PHE A 198 -7.74 6.22 3.40
N ILE A 199 -8.15 6.75 2.25
CA ILE A 199 -9.28 7.67 2.16
C ILE A 199 -10.57 6.89 2.45
N PRO A 200 -11.38 7.29 3.45
CA PRO A 200 -12.58 6.54 3.79
C PRO A 200 -13.65 6.71 2.74
N LEU A 201 -14.12 5.59 2.22
CA LEU A 201 -15.22 5.52 1.29
C LEU A 201 -16.55 5.82 2.00
N GLN A 202 -17.55 6.23 1.22
CA GLN A 202 -18.93 6.41 1.66
C GLN A 202 -19.44 5.15 2.36
N ARG A 203 -20.21 5.32 3.44
CA ARG A 203 -20.76 4.20 4.21
C ARG A 203 -21.48 3.19 3.30
N GLY A 204 -21.08 1.93 3.42
CA GLY A 204 -21.61 0.81 2.63
C GLY A 204 -20.75 0.42 1.44
N ASP A 205 -19.82 1.27 1.02
CA ASP A 205 -18.86 0.94 -0.04
C ASP A 205 -17.70 0.14 0.55
N THR A 206 -17.37 -0.99 -0.09
CA THR A 206 -16.29 -1.89 0.31
C THR A 206 -15.06 -1.75 -0.58
N GLY A 207 -15.15 -0.98 -1.65
CA GLY A 207 -14.01 -0.66 -2.49
C GLY A 207 -14.31 0.32 -3.61
N VAL A 208 -13.31 0.54 -4.45
CA VAL A 208 -13.30 1.56 -5.50
C VAL A 208 -12.81 0.96 -6.81
N ARG A 209 -13.50 1.28 -7.91
CA ARG A 209 -13.10 0.90 -9.27
C ARG A 209 -12.29 1.99 -9.96
N SER A 210 -12.68 3.24 -9.76
CA SER A 210 -12.03 4.42 -10.37
C SER A 210 -12.26 5.65 -9.52
N ILE A 211 -11.31 6.58 -9.58
CA ILE A 211 -11.45 7.90 -8.98
C ILE A 211 -11.93 8.82 -10.08
N GLU A 212 -12.94 9.63 -9.78
CA GLU A 212 -13.57 10.53 -10.76
C GLU A 212 -13.01 11.95 -10.59
N SER A 213 -12.95 12.46 -9.37
CA SER A 213 -12.34 13.76 -9.08
C SER A 213 -11.81 13.86 -7.65
N ILE A 214 -10.94 14.85 -7.44
CA ILE A 214 -10.62 15.41 -6.13
C ILE A 214 -11.16 16.83 -6.05
N THR A 215 -11.73 17.21 -4.91
CA THR A 215 -12.16 18.58 -4.63
C THR A 215 -11.45 19.08 -3.38
N TRP A 216 -10.65 20.14 -3.52
CA TRP A 216 -10.03 20.83 -2.41
C TRP A 216 -10.99 21.84 -1.78
N LEU A 217 -11.28 21.65 -0.49
CA LEU A 217 -12.04 22.61 0.32
C LEU A 217 -11.13 23.73 0.84
N THR A 218 -9.86 23.41 1.04
CA THR A 218 -8.79 24.35 1.33
C THR A 218 -7.57 23.85 0.59
N SER A 219 -7.03 24.66 -0.30
CA SER A 219 -5.91 24.31 -1.16
C SER A 219 -4.59 24.18 -0.39
N ASP A 220 -3.66 23.45 -0.98
CA ASP A 220 -2.23 23.46 -0.65
C ASP A 220 -1.42 23.74 -1.93
N VAL A 221 -0.10 23.70 -1.81
CA VAL A 221 0.81 23.56 -2.95
C VAL A 221 1.34 22.13 -3.01
N GLY A 222 2.02 21.78 -4.09
CA GLY A 222 2.65 20.47 -4.25
C GLY A 222 1.88 19.58 -5.21
N LEU A 223 2.27 18.31 -5.27
CA LEU A 223 1.64 17.32 -6.14
C LEU A 223 1.46 16.03 -5.36
N ILE A 224 0.29 15.43 -5.53
CA ILE A 224 0.01 14.09 -5.01
C ILE A 224 -0.24 13.11 -6.15
N THR A 225 -0.12 11.84 -5.82
CA THR A 225 -0.58 10.71 -6.64
C THR A 225 -1.69 10.00 -5.88
N LEU A 226 -2.81 9.77 -6.55
CA LEU A 226 -3.88 8.94 -5.99
C LEU A 226 -3.66 7.49 -6.42
N VAL A 227 -3.38 6.62 -5.46
CA VAL A 227 -2.97 5.23 -5.70
C VAL A 227 -4.07 4.28 -5.27
N LEU A 228 -4.46 3.36 -6.14
CA LEU A 228 -5.40 2.27 -5.85
C LEU A 228 -4.63 1.05 -5.38
N VAL A 229 -4.92 0.57 -4.16
CA VAL A 229 -4.24 -0.58 -3.56
C VAL A 229 -5.21 -1.55 -2.92
N LYS A 230 -4.86 -2.84 -2.88
CA LYS A 230 -5.50 -3.84 -2.03
C LYS A 230 -4.60 -4.20 -0.85
N PRO A 231 -4.99 -3.90 0.39
CA PRO A 231 -4.29 -4.41 1.57
C PRO A 231 -4.31 -5.94 1.61
N LEU A 232 -3.15 -6.58 1.76
CA LEU A 232 -3.05 -8.04 1.82
C LEU A 232 -2.73 -8.55 3.22
N ALA A 233 -1.84 -7.86 3.94
CA ALA A 233 -1.43 -8.24 5.28
C ALA A 233 -0.93 -7.05 6.08
N THR A 234 -1.15 -7.07 7.40
CA THR A 234 -0.59 -6.09 8.34
C THR A 234 0.34 -6.80 9.33
N ILE A 235 1.51 -6.23 9.55
CA ILE A 235 2.55 -6.75 10.43
C ILE A 235 2.94 -5.65 11.40
N ALA A 236 2.88 -5.93 12.70
CA ALA A 236 3.43 -5.05 13.71
C ALA A 236 4.89 -5.45 14.00
N LEU A 237 5.80 -4.50 13.83
CA LEU A 237 7.18 -4.63 14.28
C LEU A 237 7.28 -4.18 15.74
N GLU A 238 7.76 -5.08 16.58
CA GLU A 238 7.93 -4.87 18.01
C GLU A 238 9.42 -4.69 18.36
N ASN A 239 9.68 -4.00 19.45
CA ASN A 239 11.01 -3.85 20.02
C ASN A 239 11.27 -4.92 21.07
N ILE A 240 12.50 -5.46 21.08
CA ILE A 240 13.00 -6.22 22.22
C ILE A 240 13.58 -5.25 23.28
N SER A 241 14.10 -4.10 22.84
CA SER A 241 14.58 -3.00 23.69
C SER A 241 14.60 -1.68 22.89
N ASN A 242 14.78 -0.54 23.56
CA ASN A 242 14.78 0.82 22.99
C ASN A 242 15.82 1.05 21.87
N THR A 243 16.68 0.07 21.59
CA THR A 243 17.74 0.13 20.58
C THR A 243 17.89 -1.18 19.76
N ILE A 244 17.09 -2.22 20.03
CA ILE A 244 17.21 -3.54 19.39
C ILE A 244 15.86 -3.99 18.85
N TYR A 245 15.79 -4.10 17.53
CA TYR A 245 14.61 -4.53 16.82
C TYR A 245 14.57 -6.05 16.65
N SER A 246 13.40 -6.65 16.84
CA SER A 246 13.20 -8.06 16.50
C SER A 246 12.89 -8.20 15.02
N PRO A 247 13.56 -9.10 14.29
CA PRO A 247 12.96 -9.69 13.11
C PRO A 247 11.56 -10.23 13.45
N LYS A 248 10.60 -9.99 12.57
CA LYS A 248 9.24 -10.51 12.67
C LYS A 248 8.98 -11.43 11.49
N GLU A 249 8.76 -12.70 11.78
CA GLU A 249 8.25 -13.67 10.82
C GLU A 249 6.77 -13.90 11.12
N VAL A 250 5.94 -13.86 10.08
CA VAL A 250 4.53 -14.21 10.14
C VAL A 250 4.29 -15.37 9.20
N ASP A 251 3.80 -16.47 9.76
CA ASP A 251 3.25 -17.59 9.00
C ASP A 251 1.72 -17.45 8.97
N PHE A 252 1.17 -17.21 7.77
CA PHE A 252 -0.26 -16.97 7.56
C PHE A 252 -1.11 -18.23 7.69
N ALA A 253 -0.51 -19.43 7.66
CA ALA A 253 -1.22 -20.66 7.96
C ALA A 253 -1.67 -20.69 9.44
N PHE A 254 -0.86 -20.12 10.34
CA PHE A 254 -1.16 -20.06 11.77
C PHE A 254 -1.82 -18.74 12.19
N SER A 255 -1.33 -17.61 11.68
CA SER A 255 -1.75 -16.29 12.17
C SER A 255 -3.14 -15.85 11.67
N ASN A 256 -3.63 -16.41 10.55
CA ASN A 256 -4.91 -16.04 9.96
C ASN A 256 -5.91 -17.22 9.90
N ALA A 257 -5.85 -18.12 10.88
CA ALA A 257 -6.73 -19.30 10.98
C ALA A 257 -6.77 -20.14 9.67
N GLY A 258 -5.63 -20.30 9.02
CA GLY A 258 -5.49 -21.06 7.76
C GLY A 258 -5.97 -20.34 6.49
N LYS A 259 -6.39 -19.06 6.57
CA LYS A 259 -6.76 -18.26 5.39
C LYS A 259 -5.56 -17.47 4.88
N LEU A 260 -4.87 -18.00 3.88
CA LEU A 260 -3.72 -17.29 3.31
C LEU A 260 -4.20 -16.15 2.39
N PRO A 261 -3.60 -14.95 2.45
CA PRO A 261 -3.90 -13.88 1.49
C PRO A 261 -3.59 -14.33 0.06
N VAL A 262 -4.51 -14.08 -0.87
CA VAL A 262 -4.30 -14.35 -2.29
C VAL A 262 -3.42 -13.25 -2.90
N ILE A 263 -2.47 -13.65 -3.73
CA ILE A 263 -1.70 -12.75 -4.59
C ILE A 263 -2.11 -13.05 -6.02
N GLU A 264 -2.77 -12.12 -6.70
CA GLU A 264 -3.13 -12.31 -8.11
C GLU A 264 -1.89 -12.31 -9.00
N ASP A 265 -2.03 -12.90 -10.19
CA ASP A 265 -0.95 -12.91 -11.18
C ASP A 265 -0.56 -11.47 -11.55
N ASP A 266 0.74 -11.24 -11.75
CA ASP A 266 1.35 -9.95 -12.08
C ASP A 266 1.14 -8.83 -11.04
N ALA A 267 0.81 -9.19 -9.78
CA ALA A 267 0.59 -8.26 -8.69
C ALA A 267 1.85 -7.42 -8.34
N TYR A 268 1.74 -6.10 -8.50
CA TYR A 268 2.75 -5.17 -7.99
C TYR A 268 2.64 -5.07 -6.46
N LEU A 269 3.53 -5.74 -5.75
CA LEU A 269 3.54 -5.72 -4.29
C LEU A 269 4.49 -4.64 -3.74
N ASN A 270 4.07 -3.91 -2.72
CA ASN A 270 4.96 -3.06 -1.92
C ASN A 270 4.45 -2.87 -0.49
N PHE A 271 5.20 -2.15 0.32
CA PHE A 271 4.83 -1.84 1.69
C PHE A 271 4.47 -0.38 1.89
N ILE A 272 3.52 -0.16 2.78
CA ILE A 272 3.40 1.11 3.53
C ILE A 272 3.75 0.86 4.99
N CYS A 273 4.23 1.88 5.69
CA CYS A 273 4.54 1.78 7.11
C CYS A 273 4.09 3.01 7.89
N LEU A 274 3.82 2.79 9.18
CA LEU A 274 3.51 3.82 10.16
C LEU A 274 4.72 3.98 11.10
N PRO A 275 5.71 4.79 10.74
CA PRO A 275 6.92 4.96 11.52
C PRO A 275 6.65 5.62 12.87
N THR A 276 7.40 5.23 13.90
CA THR A 276 7.43 5.94 15.21
C THR A 276 8.51 7.00 15.32
N GLY A 277 9.22 7.27 14.23
CA GLY A 277 10.31 8.24 14.16
C GLY A 277 10.77 8.44 12.72
N THR A 278 12.03 8.83 12.55
CA THR A 278 12.60 9.04 11.22
C THR A 278 12.97 7.71 10.55
N LEU A 279 12.48 7.52 9.33
CA LEU A 279 12.89 6.43 8.45
C LEU A 279 14.28 6.67 7.81
N SER A 280 14.78 7.91 7.83
CA SER A 280 16.03 8.27 7.16
C SER A 280 17.22 7.49 7.72
N GLY A 281 18.02 6.90 6.83
CA GLY A 281 19.16 6.03 7.19
C GLY A 281 18.74 4.61 7.57
N GLY A 282 17.43 4.35 7.62
CA GLY A 282 16.85 3.07 7.95
C GLY A 282 16.79 2.07 6.82
N GLN A 283 16.73 0.79 7.17
CA GLN A 283 16.55 -0.29 6.20
C GLN A 283 15.55 -1.32 6.71
N PHE A 284 14.70 -1.79 5.82
CA PHE A 284 13.86 -2.96 5.99
C PHE A 284 14.26 -3.99 4.95
N TYR A 285 14.40 -5.24 5.34
CA TYR A 285 14.62 -6.33 4.39
C TYR A 285 14.02 -7.62 4.94
N GLY A 286 13.89 -8.61 4.07
CA GLY A 286 13.43 -9.92 4.50
C GLY A 286 13.03 -10.77 3.33
N THR A 287 12.06 -11.65 3.55
CA THR A 287 11.60 -12.61 2.56
C THR A 287 10.10 -12.60 2.41
N ILE A 288 9.65 -12.88 1.18
CA ILE A 288 8.27 -13.25 0.86
C ILE A 288 8.31 -14.71 0.44
N GLU A 289 7.54 -15.54 1.12
CA GLU A 289 7.30 -16.92 0.72
C GLU A 289 5.87 -17.06 0.21
N THR A 290 5.75 -17.55 -1.01
CA THR A 290 4.47 -17.84 -1.66
C THR A 290 4.34 -19.33 -1.95
N ILE A 291 3.12 -19.82 -1.89
CA ILE A 291 2.75 -21.17 -2.31
C ILE A 291 1.58 -21.08 -3.30
N TRP A 292 1.40 -22.10 -4.14
CA TRP A 292 0.27 -22.13 -5.06
C TRP A 292 -0.32 -23.53 -5.21
N SER A 293 -1.60 -23.57 -5.57
CA SER A 293 -2.37 -24.78 -5.89
C SER A 293 -3.39 -24.43 -6.96
#